data_AF-A0AAW6NH61-F1
#
_entry.id   AF-A0AAW6NH61-F1
#
_cell.length_a   1.000
_cell.length_b   1.000
_cell.length_c   1.000
_cell.angle_alpha   90.00
_cell.angle_beta   90.00
_cell.angle_gamma   90.00
#
_symmetry.space_group_name_H-M   'P 1'
#
loop_
_entity.id
_entity.type
_entity.pdbx_description
1 polymer ?
#
loop_
_entity_poly.entity_id
_entity_poly.type
_entity_poly.pdbx_seq_one_letter_code
_entity_poly.pdbx_strand_id
1 'polypeptide(L)'
;MAYVPMKTDELKKMVMMGKKRPMNFAYNPGPKEEDLMIIDRIKQPDVLGRIAKKEGKGTKVAAGTFELEGKKFSIKVAKELPGLAKKLRKYLKKLDFSFSIEVLDLEGAVLEADLTDEERQAQEANTPTPETPQKTVEKAAPEDDGRLTQVQDGKQPEANMPDPEPDTTVATETTTEDPEIAARRAALGTRLRGLQAPIADLGKSGVPLGKAAGAVVAQIKAGSLDTADATLTKIEAGLAKAQARKSATNDASQTDRQAAEATPAAEVENTADERVQQAEAAQDTAPDDGKAAARAKQKWEAMSGQIQTGVDTAMQANRGDLDSINRAFNFAKSQADAGEYQSAIAAATNTVKLLKTAATAPANARTQEAEEGVPDNVIAYRKSRIDWSKTRTGLQAELTKLKIAIEAQTNGIEGLEEVASNTEVLFDYLDEIDASLEATLDALLATPDGPAREKLKDEAIKIVATYRATLDNDFFKSVDDNGFTNTTIRTTALTALFGVETALAA
;
A
#
# COMPACT_ATOMS: atom_id res chain seq x y z
N MET A 1 -24.79 -1.49 20.93
CA MET A 1 -26.18 -1.83 20.53
C MET A 1 -26.12 -3.06 19.66
N ALA A 2 -26.94 -4.09 19.92
CA ALA A 2 -27.08 -5.22 19.02
C ALA A 2 -27.78 -4.77 17.72
N TYR A 3 -27.38 -5.30 16.57
CA TYR A 3 -28.02 -4.94 15.31
C TYR A 3 -29.33 -5.72 15.16
N VAL A 4 -30.47 -5.01 15.24
CA VAL A 4 -31.76 -5.62 14.93
C VAL A 4 -31.83 -5.81 13.41
N PRO A 5 -32.08 -7.03 12.89
CA PRO A 5 -32.21 -7.23 11.44
C PRO A 5 -33.38 -6.40 10.92
N MET A 6 -33.10 -5.50 9.97
CA MET A 6 -34.07 -4.61 9.36
C MET A 6 -35.24 -5.39 8.75
N LYS A 7 -36.45 -4.84 8.84
CA LYS A 7 -37.62 -5.44 8.19
C LYS A 7 -37.48 -5.36 6.66
N THR A 8 -38.08 -6.32 5.96
CA THR A 8 -38.06 -6.42 4.49
C THR A 8 -38.36 -5.08 3.79
N ASP A 9 -39.33 -4.32 4.29
CA ASP A 9 -39.75 -3.04 3.68
C ASP A 9 -38.75 -1.89 3.91
N GLU A 10 -38.00 -1.93 5.03
CA GLU A 10 -36.92 -0.98 5.31
C GLU A 10 -35.71 -1.26 4.43
N LEU A 11 -35.37 -2.54 4.26
CA LEU A 11 -34.32 -2.98 3.32
C LEU A 11 -34.70 -2.59 1.88
N LYS A 12 -35.96 -2.80 1.46
CA LYS A 12 -36.48 -2.33 0.16
C LYS A 12 -36.27 -0.82 -0.04
N LYS A 13 -36.58 -0.01 0.98
CA LYS A 13 -36.39 1.45 0.95
C LYS A 13 -34.91 1.85 0.87
N MET A 14 -34.03 1.15 1.58
CA MET A 14 -32.57 1.37 1.54
C MET A 14 -31.96 1.00 0.18
N VAL A 15 -32.36 -0.13 -0.41
CA VAL A 15 -31.96 -0.56 -1.76
C VAL A 15 -32.37 0.47 -2.81
N MET A 16 -33.61 0.97 -2.75
CA MET A 16 -34.08 2.00 -3.69
C MET A 16 -33.37 3.36 -3.53
N MET A 17 -32.77 3.68 -2.37
CA MET A 17 -31.96 4.89 -2.23
C MET A 17 -30.62 4.82 -2.98
N GLY A 18 -30.14 3.61 -3.31
CA GLY A 18 -29.01 3.40 -4.22
C GLY A 18 -29.19 3.96 -5.64
N LYS A 19 -30.43 4.31 -6.02
CA LYS A 19 -30.74 5.03 -7.27
C LYS A 19 -30.40 6.52 -7.25
N LYS A 20 -30.11 7.10 -6.08
CA LYS A 20 -29.87 8.54 -5.91
C LYS A 20 -28.44 8.86 -5.54
N ARG A 21 -27.74 7.95 -4.85
CA ARG A 21 -26.36 8.07 -4.36
C ARG A 21 -25.79 6.66 -4.15
N PRO A 22 -24.47 6.44 -4.30
CA PRO A 22 -23.82 5.21 -3.86
C PRO A 22 -24.06 4.93 -2.37
N MET A 23 -24.23 3.65 -2.01
CA MET A 23 -24.59 3.20 -0.67
C MET A 23 -23.61 2.14 -0.15
N ASN A 24 -23.25 2.20 1.12
CA ASN A 24 -22.38 1.19 1.75
C ASN A 24 -23.21 -0.03 2.12
N PHE A 25 -22.68 -1.24 1.86
CA PHE A 25 -23.33 -2.49 2.24
C PHE A 25 -22.34 -3.53 2.77
N ALA A 26 -22.90 -4.51 3.48
CA ALA A 26 -22.27 -5.79 3.73
C ALA A 26 -23.28 -6.92 3.53
N TYR A 27 -22.82 -8.04 2.97
CA TYR A 27 -23.60 -9.24 2.71
C TYR A 27 -22.88 -10.47 3.25
N ASN A 28 -23.58 -11.22 4.09
CA ASN A 28 -23.14 -12.46 4.71
C ASN A 28 -24.04 -13.60 4.20
N PRO A 29 -23.59 -14.41 3.22
CA PRO A 29 -24.34 -15.57 2.74
C PRO A 29 -24.35 -16.68 3.81
N GLY A 30 -25.54 -17.04 4.28
CA GLY A 30 -25.74 -17.98 5.39
C GLY A 30 -25.89 -19.43 4.93
N PRO A 31 -25.61 -20.41 5.81
CA PRO A 31 -26.03 -21.79 5.56
C PRO A 31 -27.56 -21.86 5.47
N LYS A 32 -28.08 -22.70 4.55
CA LYS A 32 -29.52 -22.90 4.35
C LYS A 32 -30.32 -21.62 4.04
N GLU A 33 -29.71 -20.68 3.31
CA GLU A 33 -30.36 -19.46 2.80
C GLU A 33 -30.74 -18.42 3.87
N GLU A 34 -30.17 -18.53 5.08
CA GLU A 34 -30.24 -17.52 6.14
C GLU A 34 -29.28 -16.33 5.86
N ASP A 35 -29.44 -15.71 4.70
CA ASP A 35 -28.60 -14.62 4.22
C ASP A 35 -28.91 -13.29 4.93
N LEU A 36 -27.85 -12.60 5.38
CA LEU A 36 -27.96 -11.29 6.01
C LEU A 36 -27.36 -10.19 5.13
N MET A 37 -28.18 -9.21 4.74
CA MET A 37 -27.72 -7.97 4.11
C MET A 37 -27.89 -6.78 5.07
N ILE A 38 -26.85 -5.96 5.17
CA ILE A 38 -26.83 -4.72 5.95
C ILE A 38 -26.51 -3.57 4.98
N ILE A 39 -27.28 -2.49 5.05
CA ILE A 39 -27.08 -1.27 4.26
C ILE A 39 -27.09 -0.07 5.21
N ASP A 40 -26.09 0.81 5.12
CA ASP A 40 -25.98 2.01 5.96
C ASP A 40 -25.46 3.18 5.10
N ARG A 41 -25.82 4.40 5.49
CA ARG A 41 -25.49 5.64 4.77
C ARG A 41 -24.23 6.34 5.27
N ILE A 42 -23.78 5.98 6.47
CA ILE A 42 -22.73 6.70 7.21
C ILE A 42 -21.59 5.74 7.59
N LYS A 43 -21.92 4.53 8.03
CA LYS A 43 -20.90 3.55 8.42
C LYS A 43 -20.16 3.02 7.19
N GLN A 44 -18.83 3.00 7.25
CA GLN A 44 -18.00 2.50 6.16
C GLN A 44 -18.15 0.98 5.95
N PRO A 45 -17.89 0.46 4.73
CA PRO A 45 -18.06 -0.95 4.40
C PRO A 45 -17.32 -1.92 5.33
N ASP A 46 -16.11 -1.63 5.78
CA ASP A 46 -15.37 -2.51 6.71
C ASP A 46 -16.07 -2.64 8.08
N VAL A 47 -16.64 -1.54 8.60
CA VAL A 47 -17.45 -1.56 9.84
C VAL A 47 -18.71 -2.40 9.63
N LEU A 48 -19.38 -2.25 8.50
CA LEU A 48 -20.54 -3.08 8.13
C LEU A 48 -20.17 -4.55 7.96
N GLY A 49 -19.02 -4.85 7.36
CA GLY A 49 -18.52 -6.20 7.17
C GLY A 49 -18.24 -6.91 8.50
N ARG A 50 -17.67 -6.20 9.49
CA ARG A 50 -17.47 -6.73 10.84
C ARG A 50 -18.79 -6.98 11.57
N ILE A 51 -19.79 -6.11 11.40
CA ILE A 51 -21.14 -6.31 11.97
C ILE A 51 -21.82 -7.52 11.29
N ALA A 52 -21.84 -7.58 9.96
CA ALA A 52 -22.43 -8.68 9.20
C ALA A 52 -21.76 -10.03 9.49
N LYS A 53 -20.45 -10.05 9.82
CA LYS A 53 -19.73 -11.26 10.26
C LYS A 53 -20.09 -11.71 11.67
N LYS A 54 -20.53 -10.78 12.53
CA LYS A 54 -20.88 -11.04 13.94
C LYS A 54 -22.35 -11.46 14.10
N GLU A 55 -23.23 -10.86 13.31
CA GLU A 55 -24.68 -11.02 13.40
C GLU A 55 -25.22 -12.05 12.38
N GLY A 56 -24.52 -12.26 11.26
CA GLY A 56 -24.87 -13.23 10.24
C GLY A 56 -24.29 -14.62 10.50
N LYS A 57 -24.99 -15.68 10.08
CA LYS A 57 -24.59 -17.08 10.34
C LYS A 57 -23.63 -17.66 9.29
N GLY A 58 -23.26 -16.88 8.27
CA GLY A 58 -22.35 -17.25 7.20
C GLY A 58 -20.87 -17.14 7.59
N THR A 59 -20.04 -18.06 7.11
CA THR A 59 -18.59 -18.09 7.38
C THR A 59 -17.79 -17.04 6.59
N LYS A 60 -18.42 -16.40 5.60
CA LYS A 60 -17.79 -15.43 4.68
C LYS A 60 -18.62 -14.15 4.62
N VAL A 61 -17.98 -13.00 4.37
CA VAL A 61 -18.65 -11.71 4.22
C VAL A 61 -18.06 -10.97 3.02
N ALA A 62 -18.93 -10.45 2.17
CA ALA A 62 -18.63 -9.43 1.19
C ALA A 62 -19.01 -8.07 1.80
N ALA A 63 -18.16 -7.06 1.62
CA ALA A 63 -18.46 -5.69 2.02
C ALA A 63 -17.94 -4.72 0.96
N GLY A 64 -18.71 -3.68 0.69
CA GLY A 64 -18.41 -2.76 -0.40
C GLY A 64 -19.41 -1.62 -0.51
N THR A 65 -19.46 -1.05 -1.71
CA THR A 65 -20.46 -0.05 -2.10
C THR A 65 -21.30 -0.59 -3.25
N PHE A 66 -22.55 -0.14 -3.35
CA PHE A 66 -23.39 -0.42 -4.51
C PHE A 66 -24.08 0.85 -5.02
N GLU A 67 -24.36 0.85 -6.31
CA GLU A 67 -25.08 1.89 -7.03
C GLU A 67 -26.10 1.23 -7.95
N LEU A 68 -27.26 1.88 -8.17
CA LEU A 68 -28.38 1.28 -8.89
C LEU A 68 -28.80 2.16 -10.08
N GLU A 69 -28.26 1.82 -11.24
CA GLU A 69 -28.53 2.53 -12.49
C GLU A 69 -29.64 1.82 -13.29
N GLY A 70 -30.87 2.35 -13.21
CA GLY A 70 -32.03 1.82 -13.92
C GLY A 70 -32.47 0.43 -13.44
N LYS A 71 -32.09 -0.61 -14.20
CA LYS A 71 -32.26 -2.05 -13.88
C LYS A 71 -30.93 -2.75 -13.51
N LYS A 72 -29.79 -2.07 -13.62
CA LYS A 72 -28.48 -2.59 -13.24
C LYS A 72 -28.19 -2.30 -11.77
N PHE A 73 -27.56 -3.25 -11.10
CA PHE A 73 -27.16 -3.18 -9.71
C PHE A 73 -25.66 -3.45 -9.65
N SER A 74 -24.86 -2.38 -9.69
CA SER A 74 -23.41 -2.42 -9.83
C SER A 74 -22.77 -2.30 -8.45
N ILE A 75 -21.88 -3.24 -8.12
CA ILE A 75 -21.37 -3.46 -6.77
C ILE A 75 -19.85 -3.45 -6.77
N LYS A 76 -19.22 -2.53 -6.06
CA LYS A 76 -17.76 -2.50 -5.87
C LYS A 76 -17.41 -3.16 -4.54
N VAL A 77 -16.69 -4.28 -4.56
CA VAL A 77 -16.42 -5.10 -3.36
C VAL A 77 -14.93 -5.11 -3.01
N ALA A 78 -14.60 -4.84 -1.74
CA ALA A 78 -13.21 -4.88 -1.28
C ALA A 78 -12.64 -6.31 -1.12
N LYS A 79 -13.52 -7.32 -1.15
CA LYS A 79 -13.17 -8.74 -1.08
C LYS A 79 -14.32 -9.55 -1.69
N GLU A 80 -14.11 -10.09 -2.88
CA GLU A 80 -15.13 -10.93 -3.52
C GLU A 80 -15.38 -12.22 -2.74
N LEU A 81 -16.54 -12.82 -2.99
CA LEU A 81 -16.86 -14.19 -2.59
C LEU A 81 -17.27 -14.98 -3.84
N PRO A 82 -16.81 -16.23 -4.05
CA PRO A 82 -17.19 -16.99 -5.24
C PRO A 82 -18.72 -17.15 -5.39
N GLY A 83 -19.26 -16.74 -6.53
CA GLY A 83 -20.68 -16.72 -6.83
C GLY A 83 -21.47 -15.68 -6.04
N LEU A 84 -20.87 -14.53 -5.73
CA LEU A 84 -21.53 -13.42 -5.01
C LEU A 84 -22.70 -12.88 -5.82
N ALA A 85 -22.51 -12.65 -7.12
CA ALA A 85 -23.56 -12.10 -8.00
C ALA A 85 -24.81 -13.01 -7.99
N LYS A 86 -24.60 -14.32 -8.17
CA LYS A 86 -25.67 -15.33 -8.25
C LYS A 86 -26.41 -15.52 -6.91
N LYS A 87 -25.70 -15.48 -5.78
CA LYS A 87 -26.30 -15.59 -4.43
C LYS A 87 -27.10 -14.34 -4.07
N LEU A 88 -26.51 -13.16 -4.26
CA LEU A 88 -27.18 -11.90 -3.99
C LEU A 88 -28.40 -11.69 -4.91
N ARG A 89 -28.33 -12.13 -6.17
CA ARG A 89 -29.50 -12.21 -7.07
C ARG A 89 -30.59 -13.11 -6.51
N LYS A 90 -30.25 -14.32 -6.06
CA LYS A 90 -31.23 -15.26 -5.49
C LYS A 90 -31.90 -14.65 -4.24
N TYR A 91 -31.13 -13.93 -3.44
CA TYR A 91 -31.62 -13.18 -2.28
C TYR A 91 -32.56 -12.03 -2.69
N LEU A 92 -32.15 -11.18 -3.64
CA LEU A 92 -32.97 -10.05 -4.12
C LEU A 92 -34.25 -10.53 -4.84
N LYS A 93 -34.20 -11.62 -5.61
CA LYS A 93 -35.38 -12.23 -6.27
C LYS A 93 -36.40 -12.75 -5.25
N LYS A 94 -35.97 -13.23 -4.08
CA LYS A 94 -36.87 -13.56 -2.94
C LYS A 94 -37.49 -12.34 -2.27
N LEU A 95 -36.83 -11.18 -2.37
CA LEU A 95 -37.34 -9.90 -1.86
C LEU A 95 -38.17 -9.13 -2.90
N ASP A 96 -38.53 -9.79 -4.01
CA ASP A 96 -39.32 -9.24 -5.13
C ASP A 96 -38.58 -8.14 -5.93
N PHE A 97 -37.26 -8.29 -6.07
CA PHE A 97 -36.40 -7.44 -6.92
C PHE A 97 -35.73 -8.25 -8.05
N SER A 98 -35.95 -7.82 -9.30
CA SER A 98 -35.24 -8.31 -10.49
C SER A 98 -34.28 -7.24 -11.02
N PHE A 99 -32.99 -7.43 -10.75
CA PHE A 99 -31.90 -6.58 -11.27
C PHE A 99 -30.80 -7.42 -11.94
N SER A 100 -30.15 -6.85 -12.94
CA SER A 100 -28.91 -7.36 -13.52
C SER A 100 -27.78 -7.00 -12.56
N ILE A 101 -27.08 -8.00 -12.00
CA ILE A 101 -26.06 -7.76 -10.97
C ILE A 101 -24.69 -7.81 -11.60
N GLU A 102 -23.95 -6.72 -11.42
CA GLU A 102 -22.59 -6.55 -11.90
C GLU A 102 -21.70 -6.40 -10.66
N VAL A 103 -20.81 -7.37 -10.44
CA VAL A 103 -19.81 -7.32 -9.38
C VAL A 103 -18.52 -6.79 -10.00
N LEU A 104 -18.13 -5.60 -9.56
CA LEU A 104 -16.90 -4.93 -9.90
C LEU A 104 -15.89 -5.10 -8.75
N ASP A 105 -14.61 -5.16 -9.08
CA ASP A 105 -13.54 -5.03 -8.09
C ASP A 105 -13.38 -3.57 -7.59
N LEU A 106 -12.34 -3.33 -6.79
CA LEU A 106 -11.95 -2.00 -6.31
C LEU A 106 -11.47 -1.06 -7.43
N GLU A 107 -11.21 -1.60 -8.63
CA GLU A 107 -10.53 -0.93 -9.74
C GLU A 107 -11.49 -0.72 -10.93
N GLY A 108 -12.72 -1.23 -10.84
CA GLY A 108 -13.79 -1.05 -11.82
C GLY A 108 -13.86 -2.15 -12.88
N ALA A 109 -13.08 -3.22 -12.79
CA ALA A 109 -13.18 -4.36 -13.69
C ALA A 109 -14.35 -5.26 -13.28
N VAL A 110 -15.10 -5.76 -14.26
CA VAL A 110 -16.26 -6.65 -14.06
C VAL A 110 -15.77 -8.07 -13.75
N LEU A 111 -15.85 -8.47 -12.48
CA LEU A 111 -15.46 -9.80 -11.99
C LEU A 111 -16.54 -10.86 -12.23
N GLU A 112 -17.79 -10.56 -11.87
CA GLU A 112 -18.95 -11.40 -12.13
C GLU A 112 -20.12 -10.53 -12.64
N ALA A 113 -20.42 -10.59 -13.94
CA ALA A 113 -21.71 -10.12 -14.47
C ALA A 113 -22.69 -11.30 -14.55
N ASP A 114 -23.77 -11.25 -13.78
CA ASP A 114 -24.90 -12.17 -13.96
C ASP A 114 -26.03 -11.42 -14.70
N LEU A 115 -26.32 -11.84 -15.92
CA LEU A 115 -27.38 -11.29 -16.78
C LEU A 115 -28.73 -11.94 -16.44
N THR A 116 -29.83 -11.18 -16.49
CA THR A 116 -31.16 -11.70 -16.13
C THR A 116 -31.61 -12.83 -17.06
N ASP A 117 -32.55 -13.66 -16.60
CA ASP A 117 -33.08 -14.79 -17.39
C ASP A 117 -33.68 -14.29 -18.74
N GLU A 118 -34.23 -13.07 -18.76
CA GLU A 118 -34.75 -12.37 -19.96
C GLU A 118 -33.62 -11.92 -20.92
N GLU A 119 -32.50 -11.41 -20.39
CA GLU A 119 -31.33 -11.00 -21.19
C GLU A 119 -30.56 -12.22 -21.75
N ARG A 120 -30.52 -13.33 -21.02
CA ARG A 120 -29.94 -14.60 -21.50
C ARG A 120 -30.74 -15.15 -22.69
N GLN A 121 -32.07 -15.16 -22.61
CA GLN A 121 -32.94 -15.56 -23.72
C GLN A 121 -32.80 -14.63 -24.94
N ALA A 122 -32.56 -13.33 -24.73
CA ALA A 122 -32.30 -12.39 -25.81
C ALA A 122 -30.94 -12.58 -26.50
N GLN A 123 -29.92 -13.08 -25.79
CA GLN A 123 -28.62 -13.41 -26.38
C GLN A 123 -28.61 -14.78 -27.07
N GLU A 124 -29.27 -15.80 -26.51
CA GLU A 124 -29.46 -17.10 -27.16
C GLU A 124 -30.31 -16.99 -28.44
N ALA A 125 -31.21 -16.00 -28.53
CA ALA A 125 -32.02 -15.73 -29.72
C ALA A 125 -31.27 -15.06 -30.89
N ASN A 126 -30.00 -14.65 -30.70
CA ASN A 126 -29.26 -13.88 -31.73
C ASN A 126 -27.90 -14.51 -32.12
N THR A 127 -27.75 -15.82 -31.88
CA THR A 127 -26.64 -16.61 -32.44
C THR A 127 -27.05 -17.14 -33.83
N PRO A 128 -26.34 -16.80 -34.92
CA PRO A 128 -26.66 -17.37 -36.24
C PRO A 128 -26.36 -18.88 -36.22
N THR A 129 -27.40 -19.67 -36.47
CA THR A 129 -27.34 -21.13 -36.48
C THR A 129 -26.47 -21.63 -37.65
N PRO A 130 -25.48 -22.52 -37.42
CA PRO A 130 -24.90 -23.31 -38.50
C PRO A 130 -25.96 -24.29 -39.02
N GLU A 131 -26.33 -24.19 -40.30
CA GLU A 131 -27.32 -25.07 -40.90
C GLU A 131 -26.94 -26.55 -40.72
N THR A 132 -27.86 -27.34 -40.18
CA THR A 132 -27.76 -28.80 -40.17
C THR A 132 -28.62 -29.34 -41.31
N PRO A 133 -28.04 -29.91 -42.38
CA PRO A 133 -28.83 -30.51 -43.45
C PRO A 133 -29.58 -31.74 -42.92
N GLN A 134 -30.91 -31.71 -43.03
CA GLN A 134 -31.77 -32.81 -42.59
C GLN A 134 -31.48 -34.10 -43.39
N LYS A 135 -31.58 -35.25 -42.72
CA LYS A 135 -31.52 -36.57 -43.35
C LYS A 135 -32.74 -37.41 -42.99
N THR A 136 -33.66 -37.56 -43.95
CA THR A 136 -34.64 -38.65 -44.22
C THR A 136 -35.45 -38.08 -45.42
N VAL A 137 -35.63 -38.73 -46.58
CA VAL A 137 -36.49 -39.89 -46.87
C VAL A 137 -36.01 -40.61 -48.15
N GLU A 138 -35.96 -41.95 -48.09
CA GLU A 138 -36.23 -42.97 -49.11
C GLU A 138 -35.87 -42.80 -50.63
N LYS A 139 -35.23 -43.87 -51.15
CA LYS A 139 -35.51 -44.59 -52.42
C LYS A 139 -34.59 -44.42 -53.64
N ALA A 140 -34.40 -45.56 -54.31
CA ALA A 140 -33.94 -45.81 -55.68
C ALA A 140 -32.42 -45.82 -55.98
N ALA A 141 -31.97 -47.03 -56.34
CA ALA A 141 -30.80 -47.37 -57.15
C ALA A 141 -30.99 -46.88 -58.62
N PRO A 142 -30.02 -47.03 -59.57
CA PRO A 142 -28.90 -47.96 -59.55
C PRO A 142 -27.52 -47.44 -60.03
N GLU A 143 -26.57 -48.38 -60.00
CA GLU A 143 -25.28 -48.37 -60.69
C GLU A 143 -25.45 -48.43 -62.21
N ASP A 144 -24.58 -47.72 -62.95
CA ASP A 144 -24.12 -47.96 -64.34
C ASP A 144 -23.13 -46.82 -64.67
N ASP A 145 -22.10 -46.88 -65.50
CA ASP A 145 -21.27 -47.91 -66.17
C ASP A 145 -19.95 -47.09 -66.41
N GLY A 146 -18.71 -47.54 -66.27
CA GLY A 146 -18.13 -48.84 -66.46
C GLY A 146 -16.71 -48.69 -67.01
N ARG A 147 -16.14 -49.83 -67.42
CA ARG A 147 -14.93 -49.99 -68.25
C ARG A 147 -13.54 -49.76 -67.63
N LEU A 148 -12.90 -50.90 -67.36
CA LEU A 148 -11.68 -51.44 -68.02
C LEU A 148 -10.39 -50.58 -67.94
N THR A 149 -9.18 -51.11 -67.71
CA THR A 149 -8.65 -52.50 -67.87
C THR A 149 -7.38 -52.62 -67.00
N GLN A 150 -7.25 -53.65 -66.14
CA GLN A 150 -6.44 -54.89 -66.34
C GLN A 150 -4.91 -54.81 -66.13
N VAL A 151 -4.42 -55.66 -65.19
CA VAL A 151 -3.20 -56.54 -65.13
C VAL A 151 -1.84 -56.10 -65.73
N GLN A 152 -0.66 -56.55 -65.29
CA GLN A 152 -0.22 -57.65 -64.39
C GLN A 152 1.12 -57.20 -63.74
N ASP A 153 1.35 -57.36 -62.43
CA ASP A 153 1.93 -58.55 -61.75
C ASP A 153 3.46 -58.73 -61.99
N GLY A 154 4.28 -58.94 -60.93
CA GLY A 154 5.74 -58.95 -61.12
C GLY A 154 6.73 -58.80 -59.94
N LYS A 155 6.38 -59.20 -58.69
CA LYS A 155 7.32 -59.70 -57.65
C LYS A 155 8.49 -58.82 -57.09
N GLN A 156 8.39 -58.54 -55.78
CA GLN A 156 9.48 -58.38 -54.79
C GLN A 156 10.49 -59.55 -54.81
N PRO A 157 11.69 -59.50 -54.15
CA PRO A 157 12.06 -58.68 -52.97
C PRO A 157 13.41 -57.92 -53.15
N GLU A 158 14.14 -57.35 -52.18
CA GLU A 158 14.12 -57.37 -50.69
C GLU A 158 14.35 -55.96 -50.08
N ALA A 159 13.99 -55.77 -48.81
CA ALA A 159 14.44 -54.67 -47.95
C ALA A 159 14.27 -55.05 -46.46
N ASN A 160 15.13 -55.93 -45.95
CA ASN A 160 15.16 -56.32 -44.54
C ASN A 160 16.35 -55.62 -43.85
N MET A 161 16.10 -54.47 -43.23
CA MET A 161 17.04 -53.82 -42.31
C MET A 161 16.31 -53.31 -41.07
N PRO A 162 16.99 -53.25 -39.91
CA PRO A 162 16.36 -53.47 -38.62
C PRO A 162 15.74 -52.21 -38.00
N ASP A 163 14.86 -52.48 -37.06
CA ASP A 163 14.35 -51.62 -36.00
C ASP A 163 15.45 -50.75 -35.34
N PRO A 164 15.33 -49.41 -35.38
CA PRO A 164 15.94 -48.51 -34.42
C PRO A 164 14.88 -47.98 -33.45
N GLU A 165 15.05 -48.40 -32.20
CA GLU A 165 14.69 -47.79 -30.93
C GLU A 165 13.97 -46.42 -30.99
N PRO A 166 12.92 -46.18 -30.18
CA PRO A 166 12.42 -44.83 -29.94
C PRO A 166 13.50 -44.01 -29.24
N ASP A 167 14.25 -43.25 -30.05
CA ASP A 167 15.46 -42.55 -29.63
C ASP A 167 15.16 -41.68 -28.41
N THR A 168 15.76 -42.06 -27.27
CA THR A 168 15.61 -41.38 -25.99
C THR A 168 16.58 -40.20 -25.94
N THR A 169 16.45 -39.29 -26.90
CA THR A 169 17.08 -37.98 -26.83
C THR A 169 16.16 -37.03 -26.08
N VAL A 170 16.45 -36.90 -24.79
CA VAL A 170 16.02 -35.76 -23.99
C VAL A 170 16.55 -34.51 -24.68
N ALA A 171 15.70 -33.90 -25.51
CA ALA A 171 15.83 -32.50 -25.90
C ALA A 171 15.55 -31.65 -24.66
N THR A 172 16.50 -31.67 -23.72
CA THR A 172 16.71 -30.57 -22.79
C THR A 172 16.81 -29.33 -23.67
N GLU A 173 15.78 -28.50 -23.62
CA GLU A 173 15.91 -27.07 -23.88
C GLU A 173 16.90 -26.54 -22.84
N THR A 174 18.18 -26.73 -23.15
CA THR A 174 19.27 -25.90 -22.66
C THR A 174 19.03 -24.52 -23.27
N THR A 175 18.07 -23.83 -22.66
CA THR A 175 18.07 -22.37 -22.58
C THR A 175 19.51 -22.02 -22.27
N THR A 176 20.20 -21.47 -23.25
CA THR A 176 21.60 -21.12 -23.10
C THR A 176 21.57 -19.91 -22.17
N GLU A 177 21.60 -20.16 -20.86
CA GLU A 177 21.79 -19.09 -19.88
C GLU A 177 22.99 -18.30 -20.35
N ASP A 178 22.80 -16.99 -20.49
CA ASP A 178 23.88 -16.08 -20.83
C ASP A 178 25.09 -16.44 -19.95
N PRO A 179 26.29 -16.67 -20.53
CA PRO A 179 27.45 -17.08 -19.75
C PRO A 179 27.75 -16.12 -18.60
N GLU A 180 27.38 -14.85 -18.72
CA GLU A 180 27.47 -13.88 -17.62
C GLU A 180 26.46 -14.15 -16.50
N ILE A 181 25.21 -14.50 -16.81
CA ILE A 181 24.18 -14.86 -15.82
C ILE A 181 24.55 -16.16 -15.11
N ALA A 182 25.03 -17.17 -15.85
CA ALA A 182 25.53 -18.42 -15.27
C ALA A 182 26.74 -18.17 -14.34
N ALA A 183 27.68 -17.31 -14.75
CA ALA A 183 28.82 -16.90 -13.92
C ALA A 183 28.39 -16.14 -12.65
N ARG A 184 27.45 -15.18 -12.75
CA ARG A 184 26.90 -14.45 -11.59
C ARG A 184 26.16 -15.38 -10.63
N ARG A 185 25.35 -16.32 -11.14
CA ARG A 185 24.67 -17.36 -10.34
C ARG A 185 25.68 -18.25 -9.60
N ALA A 186 26.77 -18.65 -10.26
CA ALA A 186 27.84 -19.46 -9.66
C ALA A 186 28.68 -18.70 -8.61
N ALA A 187 28.97 -17.42 -8.85
CA ALA A 187 29.67 -16.54 -7.93
C ALA A 187 28.88 -16.33 -6.63
N LEU A 188 27.59 -16.01 -6.74
CA LEU A 188 26.67 -15.87 -5.60
C LEU A 188 26.53 -17.18 -4.81
N GLY A 189 26.38 -18.31 -5.49
CA GLY A 189 26.35 -19.62 -4.84
C GLY A 189 27.65 -19.97 -4.10
N THR A 190 28.79 -19.44 -4.54
CA THR A 190 30.10 -19.65 -3.91
C THR A 190 30.31 -18.74 -2.70
N ARG A 191 29.99 -17.44 -2.81
CA ARG A 191 29.97 -16.51 -1.66
C ARG A 191 29.04 -17.04 -0.56
N LEU A 192 27.82 -17.46 -0.92
CA LEU A 192 26.85 -18.01 0.04
C LEU A 192 27.37 -19.25 0.78
N ARG A 193 28.04 -20.18 0.09
CA ARG A 193 28.69 -21.34 0.74
C ARG A 193 29.79 -20.92 1.72
N GLY A 194 30.59 -19.90 1.38
CA GLY A 194 31.63 -19.35 2.27
C GLY A 194 31.10 -18.82 3.61
N LEU A 195 29.85 -18.36 3.66
CA LEU A 195 29.24 -17.79 4.86
C LEU A 195 28.56 -18.84 5.76
N GLN A 196 28.31 -20.06 5.28
CA GLN A 196 27.57 -21.08 6.05
C GLN A 196 28.29 -21.49 7.34
N ALA A 197 29.60 -21.74 7.28
CA ALA A 197 30.38 -22.10 8.47
C ALA A 197 30.54 -20.94 9.47
N PRO A 198 30.88 -19.69 9.06
CA PRO A 198 30.85 -18.52 9.94
C PRO A 198 29.50 -18.26 10.61
N ILE A 199 28.38 -18.45 9.90
CA ILE A 199 27.02 -18.30 10.48
C ILE A 199 26.74 -19.40 11.50
N ALA A 200 27.21 -20.64 11.27
CA ALA A 200 27.07 -21.74 12.22
C ALA A 200 27.88 -21.52 13.51
N ASP A 201 29.08 -20.92 13.42
CA ASP A 201 29.92 -20.59 14.58
C ASP A 201 29.31 -19.51 15.51
N LEU A 202 28.31 -18.76 15.04
CA LEU A 202 27.51 -17.86 15.90
C LEU A 202 26.45 -18.62 16.74
N GLY A 203 26.26 -19.92 16.54
CA GLY A 203 25.32 -20.73 17.30
C GLY A 203 23.88 -20.17 17.25
N LYS A 204 23.26 -19.99 18.42
CA LYS A 204 21.88 -19.44 18.51
C LYS A 204 21.75 -18.05 17.90
N SER A 205 22.79 -17.21 17.98
CA SER A 205 22.81 -15.87 17.39
C SER A 205 22.91 -15.89 15.85
N GLY A 206 23.31 -17.02 15.25
CA GLY A 206 23.37 -17.22 13.80
C GLY A 206 22.02 -17.55 13.15
N VAL A 207 20.99 -17.92 13.93
CA VAL A 207 19.70 -18.41 13.38
C VAL A 207 19.02 -17.40 12.42
N PRO A 208 18.96 -16.08 12.70
CA PRO A 208 18.40 -15.11 11.75
C PRO A 208 19.20 -15.00 10.45
N LEU A 209 20.53 -15.05 10.53
CA LEU A 209 21.42 -15.02 9.37
C LEU A 209 21.31 -16.31 8.54
N GLY A 210 21.13 -17.48 9.18
CA GLY A 210 20.84 -18.75 8.51
C GLY A 210 19.51 -18.73 7.75
N LYS A 211 18.48 -18.11 8.32
CA LYS A 211 17.18 -17.91 7.63
C LYS A 211 17.33 -16.97 6.42
N ALA A 212 18.10 -15.89 6.54
CA ALA A 212 18.41 -15.00 5.43
C ALA A 212 19.22 -15.70 4.33
N ALA A 213 20.22 -16.52 4.70
CA ALA A 213 20.98 -17.35 3.76
C ALA A 213 20.07 -18.33 2.98
N GLY A 214 19.07 -18.92 3.66
CA GLY A 214 18.03 -19.74 3.00
C GLY A 214 17.18 -18.95 2.00
N ALA A 215 16.86 -17.69 2.29
CA ALA A 215 16.15 -16.81 1.35
C ALA A 215 17.03 -16.48 0.12
N VAL A 216 18.34 -16.29 0.28
CA VAL A 216 19.28 -16.13 -0.84
C VAL A 216 19.30 -17.39 -1.74
N VAL A 217 19.28 -18.61 -1.18
CA VAL A 217 19.13 -19.84 -1.99
C VAL A 217 17.85 -19.81 -2.84
N ALA A 218 16.73 -19.35 -2.27
CA ALA A 218 15.47 -19.25 -2.99
C ALA A 218 15.52 -18.18 -4.10
N GLN A 219 16.13 -17.02 -3.84
CA GLN A 219 16.30 -15.94 -4.83
C GLN A 219 17.24 -16.34 -5.97
N ILE A 220 18.35 -17.02 -5.67
CA ILE A 220 19.27 -17.58 -6.68
C ILE A 220 18.55 -18.62 -7.54
N LYS A 221 17.70 -19.48 -6.95
CA LYS A 221 16.90 -20.45 -7.72
C LYS A 221 15.85 -19.75 -8.61
N ALA A 222 15.20 -18.71 -8.10
CA ALA A 222 14.21 -17.91 -8.81
C ALA A 222 14.79 -16.90 -9.83
N GLY A 223 16.12 -16.89 -10.05
CA GLY A 223 16.78 -16.00 -11.01
C GLY A 223 16.89 -14.53 -10.57
N SER A 224 16.49 -14.19 -9.34
CA SER A 224 16.53 -12.83 -8.78
C SER A 224 17.95 -12.46 -8.29
N LEU A 225 18.92 -12.42 -9.20
CA LEU A 225 20.34 -12.35 -8.85
C LEU A 225 20.75 -11.06 -8.12
N ASP A 226 20.22 -9.89 -8.52
CA ASP A 226 20.56 -8.62 -7.86
C ASP A 226 19.97 -8.53 -6.44
N THR A 227 18.75 -9.06 -6.25
CA THR A 227 18.13 -9.20 -4.92
C THR A 227 18.90 -10.19 -4.04
N ALA A 228 19.40 -11.28 -4.62
CA ALA A 228 20.24 -12.25 -3.94
C ALA A 228 21.57 -11.61 -3.49
N ASP A 229 22.24 -10.83 -4.36
CA ASP A 229 23.48 -10.13 -4.04
C ASP A 229 23.30 -9.08 -2.94
N ALA A 230 22.28 -8.22 -3.06
CA ALA A 230 21.95 -7.20 -2.06
C ALA A 230 21.57 -7.81 -0.70
N THR A 231 20.97 -9.01 -0.68
CA THR A 231 20.69 -9.75 0.54
C THR A 231 21.96 -10.41 1.11
N LEU A 232 22.84 -10.90 0.24
CA LEU A 232 24.11 -11.53 0.62
C LEU A 232 25.08 -10.54 1.27
N THR A 233 25.23 -9.34 0.70
CA THR A 233 26.03 -8.24 1.29
C THR A 233 25.51 -7.83 2.68
N LYS A 234 24.19 -7.88 2.92
CA LYS A 234 23.61 -7.64 4.26
C LYS A 234 23.92 -8.76 5.24
N ILE A 235 23.99 -10.01 4.79
CA ILE A 235 24.42 -11.15 5.61
C ILE A 235 25.91 -11.03 5.96
N GLU A 236 26.76 -10.65 5.01
CA GLU A 236 28.20 -10.41 5.22
C GLU A 236 28.43 -9.30 6.26
N ALA A 237 27.74 -8.16 6.14
CA ALA A 237 27.82 -7.07 7.11
C ALA A 237 27.27 -7.45 8.50
N GLY A 238 26.16 -8.20 8.55
CA GLY A 238 25.58 -8.70 9.81
C GLY A 238 26.49 -9.71 10.51
N LEU A 239 27.13 -10.59 9.75
CA LEU A 239 28.12 -11.55 10.23
C LEU A 239 29.36 -10.83 10.80
N ALA A 240 29.92 -9.85 10.10
CA ALA A 240 31.06 -9.07 10.58
C ALA A 240 30.73 -8.34 11.91
N LYS A 241 29.54 -7.72 12.01
CA LYS A 241 29.07 -7.08 13.25
C LYS A 241 28.86 -8.07 14.40
N ALA A 242 28.38 -9.28 14.10
CA ALA A 242 28.19 -10.35 15.09
C ALA A 242 29.54 -10.94 15.57
N GLN A 243 30.51 -11.12 14.67
CA GLN A 243 31.86 -11.58 15.00
C GLN A 243 32.61 -10.54 15.83
N ALA A 244 32.54 -9.25 15.47
CA ALA A 244 33.11 -8.16 16.28
C ALA A 244 32.57 -8.14 17.72
N ARG A 245 31.26 -8.37 17.91
CA ARG A 245 30.64 -8.52 19.24
C ARG A 245 31.12 -9.77 19.99
N LYS A 246 31.29 -10.91 19.31
CA LYS A 246 31.84 -12.15 19.89
C LYS A 246 33.29 -11.95 20.37
N SER A 247 34.10 -11.19 19.63
CA SER A 247 35.45 -10.79 20.06
C SER A 247 35.45 -9.83 21.25
N ALA A 248 34.61 -8.79 21.23
CA ALA A 248 34.53 -7.82 22.33
C ALA A 248 34.11 -8.44 23.67
N THR A 249 33.28 -9.50 23.65
CA THR A 249 32.83 -10.19 24.88
C THR A 249 33.94 -11.06 25.50
N ASN A 250 34.89 -11.54 24.70
CA ASN A 250 36.02 -12.33 25.21
C ASN A 250 37.11 -11.45 25.87
N ASP A 251 37.31 -10.22 25.38
CA ASP A 251 38.33 -9.29 25.90
C ASP A 251 37.94 -8.69 27.28
N ALA A 252 36.64 -8.60 27.55
CA ALA A 252 36.07 -8.04 28.80
C ALA A 252 36.29 -8.92 30.06
N SER A 253 36.99 -10.05 29.96
CA SER A 253 37.17 -11.00 31.07
C SER A 253 38.53 -10.90 31.79
N GLN A 254 39.39 -9.93 31.45
CA GLN A 254 40.78 -9.92 31.97
C GLN A 254 41.37 -8.57 32.40
N THR A 255 40.57 -7.50 32.59
CA THR A 255 41.07 -6.24 33.17
C THR A 255 40.20 -5.75 34.33
N ASP A 256 40.87 -5.48 35.45
CA ASP A 256 40.38 -5.14 36.78
C ASP A 256 39.21 -4.12 36.86
N ARG A 257 38.29 -4.20 37.83
CA ARG A 257 38.51 -4.14 39.29
C ARG A 257 39.14 -2.81 39.79
N GLN A 258 38.78 -1.64 39.24
CA GLN A 258 38.90 -0.38 39.99
C GLN A 258 37.98 0.77 39.50
N ALA A 259 37.47 1.54 40.48
CA ALA A 259 37.05 2.95 40.46
C ALA A 259 36.11 3.51 39.34
N ALA A 260 34.86 3.72 39.76
CA ALA A 260 33.95 4.86 39.53
C ALA A 260 34.12 5.89 38.37
N GLU A 261 32.93 6.28 37.88
CA GLU A 261 32.53 7.57 37.28
C GLU A 261 32.49 7.70 35.73
N ALA A 262 31.55 8.54 35.27
CA ALA A 262 31.14 8.85 33.89
C ALA A 262 30.34 7.79 33.08
N THR A 263 29.14 8.19 32.64
CA THR A 263 28.37 7.60 31.51
C THR A 263 28.43 8.59 30.35
N PRO A 264 28.46 8.16 29.07
CA PRO A 264 27.20 8.17 28.31
C PRO A 264 27.01 6.99 27.32
N ALA A 265 25.79 6.93 26.79
CA ALA A 265 25.17 5.91 25.94
C ALA A 265 25.89 5.48 24.63
N ALA A 266 25.65 4.23 24.19
CA ALA A 266 25.41 3.86 22.77
C ALA A 266 25.03 2.35 22.53
N GLU A 267 23.86 1.90 22.97
CA GLU A 267 23.12 0.74 22.39
C GLU A 267 21.64 0.95 22.77
N VAL A 268 20.59 0.65 21.98
CA VAL A 268 20.31 -0.59 21.24
C VAL A 268 19.55 -0.28 19.94
N GLU A 269 19.99 -0.91 18.84
CA GLU A 269 19.14 -1.11 17.67
C GLU A 269 18.68 -2.59 17.61
N ASN A 270 17.41 -2.80 17.28
CA ASN A 270 16.79 -4.07 16.88
C ASN A 270 16.45 -5.11 17.98
N THR A 271 15.39 -4.83 18.77
CA THR A 271 14.56 -5.83 19.49
C THR A 271 13.06 -5.56 19.30
N ALA A 272 12.64 -5.32 18.05
CA ALA A 272 11.25 -4.97 17.73
C ALA A 272 10.28 -6.17 17.64
N ASP A 273 10.76 -7.37 17.26
CA ASP A 273 9.89 -8.54 17.06
C ASP A 273 9.50 -9.26 18.36
N GLU A 274 10.45 -9.49 19.29
CA GLU A 274 10.19 -10.34 20.47
C GLU A 274 9.38 -9.63 21.58
N ARG A 275 9.45 -8.30 21.68
CA ARG A 275 8.76 -7.54 22.77
C ARG A 275 7.28 -7.30 22.50
N VAL A 276 6.78 -7.55 21.30
CA VAL A 276 5.36 -7.36 20.96
C VAL A 276 4.50 -8.57 21.38
N GLN A 277 5.06 -9.77 21.44
CA GLN A 277 4.30 -10.99 21.78
C GLN A 277 4.31 -11.33 23.28
N GLN A 278 5.28 -10.85 24.07
CA GLN A 278 5.38 -11.19 25.50
C GLN A 278 4.64 -10.23 26.44
N ALA A 279 3.78 -9.34 25.91
CA ALA A 279 3.02 -8.36 26.69
C ALA A 279 1.52 -8.65 26.82
N GLU A 280 0.98 -9.70 26.17
CA GLU A 280 -0.43 -10.10 26.30
C GLU A 280 -0.74 -10.98 27.54
N ALA A 281 0.25 -11.20 28.42
CA ALA A 281 0.15 -12.10 29.57
C ALA A 281 0.33 -11.41 30.94
N ALA A 282 -0.36 -10.27 31.16
CA ALA A 282 -0.55 -9.69 32.49
C ALA A 282 -1.76 -8.74 32.54
N GLN A 283 -2.96 -9.27 32.81
CA GLN A 283 -4.03 -8.49 33.43
C GLN A 283 -3.98 -8.73 34.94
N ASP A 284 -3.59 -7.73 35.73
CA ASP A 284 -4.46 -7.12 36.75
C ASP A 284 -3.82 -5.85 37.37
N THR A 285 -4.65 -5.04 38.05
CA THR A 285 -4.36 -3.84 38.86
C THR A 285 -4.18 -2.47 38.16
N ALA A 286 -4.63 -1.45 38.90
CA ALA A 286 -5.05 -0.07 38.57
C ALA A 286 -4.04 0.87 37.84
N PRO A 287 -4.51 1.99 37.25
CA PRO A 287 -3.69 2.82 36.35
C PRO A 287 -2.76 3.82 37.07
N ASP A 288 -1.59 4.01 36.46
CA ASP A 288 -0.63 5.09 36.73
C ASP A 288 -0.46 5.90 35.43
N ASP A 289 -1.41 6.79 35.18
CA ASP A 289 -1.62 7.45 33.88
C ASP A 289 -0.39 8.25 33.41
N GLY A 290 0.37 8.84 34.35
CA GLY A 290 1.59 9.59 34.04
C GLY A 290 2.67 8.72 33.40
N LYS A 291 2.86 7.47 33.86
CA LYS A 291 3.81 6.54 33.24
C LYS A 291 3.31 6.00 31.90
N ALA A 292 1.99 5.89 31.70
CA ALA A 292 1.41 5.47 30.44
C ALA A 292 1.62 6.53 29.33
N ALA A 293 1.38 7.81 29.64
CA ALA A 293 1.58 8.93 28.72
C ALA A 293 3.05 9.08 28.29
N ALA A 294 3.99 9.04 29.25
CA ALA A 294 5.43 9.13 28.95
C ALA A 294 5.91 7.99 28.02
N ARG A 295 5.44 6.75 28.23
CA ARG A 295 5.74 5.60 27.35
C ARG A 295 5.11 5.74 25.97
N ALA A 296 3.92 6.33 25.87
CA ALA A 296 3.29 6.61 24.58
C ALA A 296 4.07 7.66 23.79
N LYS A 297 4.52 8.76 24.43
CA LYS A 297 5.37 9.78 23.81
C LYS A 297 6.67 9.18 23.26
N GLN A 298 7.42 8.46 24.08
CA GLN A 298 8.68 7.82 23.67
C GLN A 298 8.49 6.83 22.50
N LYS A 299 7.37 6.10 22.48
CA LYS A 299 7.02 5.16 21.40
C LYS A 299 6.63 5.89 20.10
N TRP A 300 5.95 7.04 20.19
CA TRP A 300 5.66 7.89 19.05
C TRP A 300 6.94 8.49 18.44
N GLU A 301 7.82 9.05 19.27
CA GLU A 301 9.12 9.60 18.84
C GLU A 301 9.95 8.55 18.09
N ALA A 302 10.04 7.33 18.62
CA ALA A 302 10.74 6.23 17.97
C ALA A 302 10.10 5.76 16.64
N MET A 303 8.76 5.71 16.55
CA MET A 303 8.09 5.19 15.34
C MET A 303 7.90 6.25 14.25
N SER A 304 7.74 7.52 14.60
CA SER A 304 7.43 8.60 13.65
C SER A 304 8.54 8.82 12.63
N GLY A 305 9.82 8.78 13.04
CA GLY A 305 10.97 8.86 12.13
C GLY A 305 11.04 7.67 11.16
N GLN A 306 10.76 6.46 11.63
CA GLN A 306 10.71 5.26 10.76
C GLN A 306 9.55 5.32 9.76
N ILE A 307 8.40 5.84 10.19
CA ILE A 307 7.24 6.02 9.32
C ILE A 307 7.51 7.14 8.30
N GLN A 308 8.08 8.27 8.68
CA GLN A 308 8.50 9.33 7.74
C GLN A 308 9.45 8.77 6.68
N THR A 309 10.44 7.95 7.08
CA THR A 309 11.35 7.29 6.12
C THR A 309 10.59 6.36 5.16
N GLY A 310 9.61 5.61 5.66
CA GLY A 310 8.76 4.75 4.82
C GLY A 310 7.85 5.55 3.88
N VAL A 311 7.28 6.66 4.34
CA VAL A 311 6.49 7.61 3.53
C VAL A 311 7.36 8.22 2.44
N ASP A 312 8.52 8.77 2.79
CA ASP A 312 9.47 9.35 1.83
C ASP A 312 9.93 8.30 0.80
N THR A 313 10.15 7.04 1.21
CA THR A 313 10.49 5.94 0.29
C THR A 313 9.32 5.60 -0.64
N ALA A 314 8.09 5.53 -0.13
CA ALA A 314 6.90 5.25 -0.95
C ALA A 314 6.64 6.39 -1.97
N MET A 315 6.85 7.65 -1.56
CA MET A 315 6.74 8.83 -2.42
C MET A 315 7.84 8.86 -3.49
N GLN A 316 9.10 8.61 -3.14
CA GLN A 316 10.21 8.50 -4.11
C GLN A 316 10.00 7.37 -5.12
N ALA A 317 9.44 6.24 -4.68
CA ALA A 317 9.15 5.10 -5.54
C ALA A 317 7.81 5.20 -6.29
N ASN A 318 7.02 6.26 -6.06
CA ASN A 318 5.66 6.47 -6.56
C ASN A 318 4.73 5.23 -6.37
N ARG A 319 4.76 4.60 -5.19
CA ARG A 319 4.01 3.35 -4.93
C ARG A 319 2.86 3.52 -3.95
N GLY A 320 1.75 2.86 -4.28
CA GLY A 320 0.52 2.83 -3.47
C GLY A 320 -0.26 4.15 -3.49
N ASP A 321 -1.26 4.23 -2.62
CA ASP A 321 -2.09 5.43 -2.44
C ASP A 321 -1.35 6.45 -1.56
N LEU A 322 -0.50 7.25 -2.20
CA LEU A 322 0.30 8.29 -1.56
C LEU A 322 -0.55 9.32 -0.81
N ASP A 323 -1.73 9.65 -1.32
CA ASP A 323 -2.61 10.65 -0.73
C ASP A 323 -3.27 10.12 0.55
N SER A 324 -3.64 8.84 0.61
CA SER A 324 -4.09 8.21 1.85
C SER A 324 -2.94 7.93 2.83
N ILE A 325 -1.74 7.59 2.35
CA ILE A 325 -0.53 7.46 3.19
C ILE A 325 -0.21 8.78 3.89
N ASN A 326 -0.14 9.89 3.13
CA ASN A 326 0.17 11.21 3.66
C ASN A 326 -0.92 11.73 4.60
N ARG A 327 -2.21 11.60 4.25
CA ARG A 327 -3.31 12.00 5.14
C ARG A 327 -3.32 11.20 6.44
N ALA A 328 -3.10 9.88 6.39
CA ALA A 328 -3.02 9.05 7.59
C ALA A 328 -1.84 9.45 8.49
N PHE A 329 -0.70 9.82 7.90
CA PHE A 329 0.48 10.22 8.65
C PHE A 329 0.38 11.62 9.24
N ASN A 330 -0.12 12.59 8.48
CA ASN A 330 -0.35 13.95 8.97
C ASN A 330 -1.42 13.98 10.07
N PHE A 331 -2.46 13.14 9.97
CA PHE A 331 -3.40 12.93 11.08
C PHE A 331 -2.68 12.36 12.32
N ALA A 332 -1.77 11.40 12.15
CA ALA A 332 -0.99 10.85 13.26
C ALA A 332 -0.08 11.91 13.93
N LYS A 333 0.55 12.81 13.14
CA LYS A 333 1.32 13.96 13.64
C LYS A 333 0.42 14.90 14.47
N SER A 334 -0.70 15.35 13.91
CA SER A 334 -1.62 16.27 14.60
C SER A 334 -2.16 15.74 15.93
N GLN A 335 -2.29 14.41 16.08
CA GLN A 335 -2.65 13.78 17.35
C GLN A 335 -1.49 13.84 18.36
N ALA A 336 -0.24 13.66 17.93
CA ALA A 336 0.92 13.81 18.81
C ALA A 336 1.16 15.26 19.22
N ASP A 337 0.95 16.21 18.31
CA ASP A 337 1.05 17.65 18.57
C ASP A 337 0.00 18.10 19.60
N ALA A 338 -1.20 17.50 19.58
CA ALA A 338 -2.22 17.66 20.60
C ALA A 338 -1.92 16.94 21.94
N GLY A 339 -0.77 16.28 22.07
CA GLY A 339 -0.40 15.48 23.25
C GLY A 339 -1.08 14.10 23.34
N GLU A 340 -1.92 13.74 22.37
CA GLU A 340 -2.70 12.50 22.29
C GLU A 340 -1.86 11.34 21.72
N TYR A 341 -0.71 11.06 22.33
CA TYR A 341 0.26 10.08 21.81
C TYR A 341 -0.30 8.65 21.64
N GLN A 342 -1.30 8.24 22.43
CA GLN A 342 -2.02 6.97 22.22
C GLN A 342 -2.76 6.97 20.86
N SER A 343 -3.51 8.03 20.59
CA SER A 343 -4.23 8.25 19.32
C SER A 343 -3.26 8.40 18.15
N ALA A 344 -2.14 9.09 18.35
CA ALA A 344 -1.05 9.20 17.38
C ALA A 344 -0.48 7.82 16.99
N ILE A 345 -0.16 6.95 17.95
CA ILE A 345 0.32 5.58 17.70
C ILE A 345 -0.74 4.74 16.95
N ALA A 346 -2.02 4.90 17.28
CA ALA A 346 -3.10 4.20 16.59
C ALA A 346 -3.22 4.65 15.11
N ALA A 347 -3.13 5.95 14.84
CA ALA A 347 -3.10 6.51 13.49
C ALA A 347 -1.81 6.12 12.72
N ALA A 348 -0.65 6.14 13.38
CA ALA A 348 0.63 5.66 12.86
C ALA A 348 0.54 4.20 12.40
N THR A 349 -0.15 3.36 13.16
CA THR A 349 -0.39 1.95 12.83
C THR A 349 -1.21 1.80 11.55
N ASN A 350 -2.09 2.76 11.22
CA ASN A 350 -2.78 2.78 9.93
C ASN A 350 -1.83 3.17 8.78
N THR A 351 -0.98 4.18 9.00
CA THR A 351 0.06 4.58 8.04
C THR A 351 1.00 3.41 7.72
N VAL A 352 1.48 2.67 8.73
CA VAL A 352 2.33 1.47 8.53
C VAL A 352 1.64 0.40 7.69
N LYS A 353 0.32 0.23 7.81
CA LYS A 353 -0.43 -0.72 6.95
C LYS A 353 -0.46 -0.25 5.50
N LEU A 354 -0.74 1.04 5.26
CA LEU A 354 -0.75 1.61 3.92
C LEU A 354 0.64 1.54 3.26
N LEU A 355 1.70 1.85 4.02
CA LEU A 355 3.09 1.68 3.60
C LEU A 355 3.45 0.23 3.27
N LYS A 356 2.98 -0.73 4.08
CA LYS A 356 3.20 -2.16 3.80
C LYS A 356 2.50 -2.59 2.52
N THR A 357 1.26 -2.14 2.29
CA THR A 357 0.54 -2.36 1.03
C THR A 357 1.29 -1.75 -0.15
N ALA A 358 1.78 -0.51 -0.02
CA ALA A 358 2.58 0.16 -1.04
C ALA A 358 3.92 -0.54 -1.34
N ALA A 359 4.59 -1.09 -0.32
CA ALA A 359 5.82 -1.86 -0.48
C ALA A 359 5.61 -3.22 -1.17
N THR A 360 4.41 -3.82 -1.03
CA THR A 360 4.02 -5.07 -1.73
C THR A 360 3.31 -4.84 -3.06
N ALA A 361 2.91 -3.61 -3.37
CA ALA A 361 2.47 -3.26 -4.71
C ALA A 361 3.64 -3.46 -5.67
N PRO A 362 3.41 -3.99 -6.88
CA PRO A 362 4.44 -3.96 -7.92
C PRO A 362 4.91 -2.52 -8.13
N ALA A 363 6.15 -2.32 -8.58
CA ALA A 363 6.48 -1.05 -9.23
C ALA A 363 5.46 -0.85 -10.35
N ASN A 364 4.67 0.21 -10.28
CA ASN A 364 3.33 0.20 -10.87
C ASN A 364 3.39 0.11 -12.41
N ALA A 365 3.22 -1.09 -12.97
CA ALA A 365 2.86 -1.28 -14.38
C ALA A 365 1.54 -0.55 -14.73
N ARG A 366 0.66 -0.35 -13.74
CA ARG A 366 -0.53 0.53 -13.85
C ARG A 366 -0.26 2.02 -13.80
N THR A 367 0.95 2.44 -13.42
CA THR A 367 1.39 3.80 -13.68
C THR A 367 2.06 3.86 -15.05
N GLN A 368 2.71 2.80 -15.56
CA GLN A 368 3.20 2.78 -16.96
C GLN A 368 2.08 2.84 -18.01
N GLU A 369 1.01 2.06 -17.88
CA GLU A 369 -0.18 2.18 -18.76
C GLU A 369 -0.98 3.49 -18.54
N ALA A 370 -0.67 4.25 -17.48
CA ALA A 370 -1.20 5.59 -17.25
C ALA A 370 -0.17 6.71 -17.56
N GLU A 371 1.13 6.42 -17.68
CA GLU A 371 2.22 7.36 -17.97
C GLU A 371 2.24 7.72 -19.46
N GLU A 372 1.64 6.88 -20.31
CA GLU A 372 1.29 7.25 -21.69
C GLU A 372 0.06 8.19 -21.77
N GLY A 373 -0.54 8.62 -20.64
CA GLY A 373 -1.75 9.46 -20.64
C GLY A 373 -1.96 10.43 -19.46
N VAL A 374 -1.17 10.38 -18.38
CA VAL A 374 -1.19 11.34 -17.27
C VAL A 374 -0.27 12.51 -17.65
N PRO A 375 -0.79 13.73 -17.83
CA PRO A 375 0.06 14.85 -18.23
C PRO A 375 1.09 15.19 -17.15
N ASP A 376 2.30 15.58 -17.56
CA ASP A 376 3.44 15.88 -16.67
C ASP A 376 3.10 16.83 -15.52
N ASN A 377 2.17 17.75 -15.76
CA ASN A 377 1.72 18.72 -14.79
C ASN A 377 1.07 18.07 -13.54
N VAL A 378 0.36 16.94 -13.67
CA VAL A 378 -0.22 16.19 -12.54
C VAL A 378 0.88 15.64 -11.62
N ILE A 379 1.98 15.17 -12.20
CA ILE A 379 3.14 14.67 -11.45
C ILE A 379 3.82 15.85 -10.72
N ALA A 380 3.99 16.98 -11.41
CA ALA A 380 4.56 18.20 -10.84
C ALA A 380 3.72 18.77 -9.67
N TYR A 381 2.38 18.82 -9.81
CA TYR A 381 1.47 19.27 -8.74
C TYR A 381 1.54 18.36 -7.52
N ARG A 382 1.52 17.03 -7.70
CA ARG A 382 1.63 16.06 -6.60
C ARG A 382 2.96 16.21 -5.86
N LYS A 383 4.07 16.31 -6.59
CA LYS A 383 5.41 16.49 -5.99
C LYS A 383 5.46 17.80 -5.19
N SER A 384 5.01 18.91 -5.76
CA SER A 384 5.10 20.22 -5.11
C SER A 384 4.19 20.32 -3.88
N ARG A 385 3.01 19.67 -3.90
CA ARG A 385 2.13 19.53 -2.72
C ARG A 385 2.83 18.79 -1.58
N ILE A 386 3.56 17.71 -1.88
CA ILE A 386 4.32 16.92 -0.90
C ILE A 386 5.47 17.74 -0.32
N ASP A 387 6.28 18.36 -1.19
CA ASP A 387 7.44 19.15 -0.77
C ASP A 387 7.02 20.36 0.09
N TRP A 388 5.90 21.00 -0.25
CA TRP A 388 5.32 22.08 0.56
C TRP A 388 4.82 21.58 1.94
N SER A 389 4.07 20.48 1.99
CA SER A 389 3.58 19.89 3.26
C SER A 389 4.75 19.54 4.20
N LYS A 390 5.81 18.92 3.66
CA LYS A 390 7.05 18.63 4.40
C LYS A 390 7.74 19.90 4.88
N THR A 391 7.78 20.94 4.04
CA THR A 391 8.38 22.23 4.39
C THR A 391 7.61 22.91 5.53
N ARG A 392 6.28 22.98 5.47
CA ARG A 392 5.43 23.58 6.52
C ARG A 392 5.60 22.91 7.88
N THR A 393 5.64 21.57 7.94
CA THR A 393 6.00 20.85 9.19
C THR A 393 7.43 21.17 9.65
N GLY A 394 8.37 21.34 8.70
CA GLY A 394 9.75 21.74 8.99
C GLY A 394 9.87 23.12 9.64
N LEU A 395 9.04 24.10 9.26
CA LEU A 395 9.07 25.45 9.84
C LEU A 395 8.75 25.42 11.34
N GLN A 396 7.75 24.64 11.75
CA GLN A 396 7.40 24.46 13.16
C GLN A 396 8.55 23.82 13.95
N ALA A 397 9.25 22.83 13.38
CA ALA A 397 10.37 22.18 14.02
C ALA A 397 11.59 23.11 14.20
N GLU A 398 11.90 23.93 13.18
CA GLU A 398 12.99 24.93 13.26
C GLU A 398 12.63 26.09 14.22
N LEU A 399 11.37 26.54 14.29
CA LEU A 399 10.94 27.50 15.32
C LEU A 399 11.01 26.91 16.73
N THR A 400 10.65 25.63 16.90
CA THR A 400 10.81 24.92 18.20
C THR A 400 12.29 24.86 18.62
N LYS A 401 13.19 24.59 17.67
CA LYS A 401 14.64 24.62 17.89
C LYS A 401 15.14 26.03 18.27
N LEU A 402 14.65 27.07 17.60
CA LEU A 402 14.96 28.47 17.92
C LEU A 402 14.48 28.84 19.34
N LYS A 403 13.24 28.51 19.67
CA LYS A 403 12.65 28.70 21.01
C LYS A 403 13.50 28.06 22.11
N ILE A 404 13.87 26.79 21.95
CA ILE A 404 14.75 26.08 22.90
C ILE A 404 16.12 26.76 23.01
N ALA A 405 16.68 27.25 21.89
CA ALA A 405 17.96 27.96 21.90
C ALA A 405 17.90 29.33 22.59
N ILE A 406 16.78 30.06 22.45
CA ILE A 406 16.51 31.31 23.18
C ILE A 406 16.38 31.01 24.66
N GLU A 407 15.48 30.11 25.06
CA GLU A 407 15.24 29.75 26.46
C GLU A 407 16.51 29.27 27.16
N ALA A 408 17.33 28.44 26.50
CA ALA A 408 18.60 27.97 27.06
C ALA A 408 19.64 29.08 27.28
N GLN A 409 19.52 30.21 26.56
CA GLN A 409 20.45 31.34 26.64
C GLN A 409 19.92 32.52 27.48
N THR A 410 18.61 32.61 27.73
CA THR A 410 18.00 33.71 28.50
C THR A 410 17.52 33.30 29.89
N ASN A 411 17.22 32.02 30.12
CA ASN A 411 16.66 31.57 31.39
C ASN A 411 17.67 31.73 32.55
N GLY A 412 17.22 32.37 33.63
CA GLY A 412 18.05 32.67 34.80
C GLY A 412 18.98 33.89 34.65
N ILE A 413 18.91 34.62 33.54
CA ILE A 413 19.58 35.93 33.39
C ILE A 413 18.64 37.03 33.86
N GLU A 414 19.07 37.77 34.89
CA GLU A 414 18.35 38.91 35.45
C GLU A 414 18.07 39.97 34.36
N GLY A 415 16.79 40.30 34.15
CA GLY A 415 16.33 41.27 33.16
C GLY A 415 15.98 40.70 31.78
N LEU A 416 16.02 39.37 31.58
CA LEU A 416 15.59 38.70 30.35
C LEU A 416 14.41 37.73 30.55
N GLU A 417 13.74 37.80 31.71
CA GLU A 417 12.65 36.89 32.09
C GLU A 417 11.45 36.96 31.14
N GLU A 418 11.14 38.15 30.61
CA GLU A 418 10.10 38.35 29.60
C GLU A 418 10.45 37.69 28.25
N VAL A 419 11.74 37.62 27.89
CA VAL A 419 12.18 37.00 26.63
C VAL A 419 11.96 35.49 26.69
N ALA A 420 12.32 34.85 27.80
CA ALA A 420 12.05 33.43 28.02
C ALA A 420 10.54 33.12 28.11
N SER A 421 9.74 34.06 28.62
CA SER A 421 8.28 33.87 28.81
C SER A 421 7.46 34.07 27.54
N ASN A 422 7.96 34.85 26.57
CA ASN A 422 7.22 35.23 25.36
C ASN A 422 7.62 34.43 24.10
N THR A 423 8.45 33.39 24.22
CA THR A 423 8.94 32.63 23.05
C THR A 423 7.85 31.89 22.27
N GLU A 424 6.66 31.66 22.84
CA GLU A 424 5.52 31.05 22.14
C GLU A 424 5.01 31.93 20.97
N VAL A 425 5.14 33.27 21.06
CA VAL A 425 4.67 34.21 20.03
C VAL A 425 5.35 34.02 18.66
N LEU A 426 6.48 33.28 18.63
CA LEU A 426 7.16 32.92 17.39
C LEU A 426 6.26 32.08 16.47
N PHE A 427 5.38 31.26 17.04
CA PHE A 427 4.50 30.36 16.27
C PHE A 427 3.30 31.07 15.64
N ASP A 428 2.80 32.15 16.26
CA ASP A 428 1.67 32.94 15.74
C ASP A 428 1.94 33.46 14.31
N TYR A 429 3.20 33.73 13.97
CA TYR A 429 3.62 34.13 12.62
C TYR A 429 3.50 33.02 11.57
N LEU A 430 3.29 31.76 11.95
CA LEU A 430 2.98 30.65 11.04
C LEU A 430 1.48 30.46 10.81
N ASP A 431 0.58 31.11 11.56
CA ASP A 431 -0.87 30.94 11.38
C ASP A 431 -1.36 31.44 10.00
N GLU A 432 -0.69 32.43 9.42
CA GLU A 432 -0.92 32.87 8.04
C GLU A 432 -0.43 31.85 6.98
N ILE A 433 0.42 30.89 7.36
CA ILE A 433 1.03 29.88 6.48
C ILE A 433 0.32 28.53 6.72
N ASP A 434 -0.98 28.50 6.45
CA ASP A 434 -1.86 27.37 6.77
C ASP A 434 -1.90 26.27 5.69
N ALA A 435 -2.83 25.32 5.86
CA ALA A 435 -3.01 24.18 4.95
C ALA A 435 -3.78 24.49 3.65
N SER A 436 -4.20 25.73 3.39
CA SER A 436 -5.00 26.14 2.23
C SER A 436 -4.32 25.82 0.90
N LEU A 437 -3.00 26.01 0.80
CA LEU A 437 -2.25 25.63 -0.40
C LEU A 437 -2.27 24.11 -0.63
N GLU A 438 -2.12 23.30 0.43
CA GLU A 438 -2.20 21.84 0.34
C GLU A 438 -3.59 21.39 -0.12
N ALA A 439 -4.65 21.99 0.42
CA ALA A 439 -6.04 21.69 0.07
C ALA A 439 -6.38 22.08 -1.38
N THR A 440 -5.87 23.23 -1.84
CA THR A 440 -6.09 23.71 -3.21
C THR A 440 -5.36 22.83 -4.23
N LEU A 441 -4.13 22.41 -3.94
CA LEU A 441 -3.38 21.47 -4.79
C LEU A 441 -4.05 20.08 -4.81
N ASP A 442 -4.57 19.57 -3.69
CA ASP A 442 -5.36 18.33 -3.65
C ASP A 442 -6.64 18.45 -4.49
N ALA A 443 -7.34 19.59 -4.44
CA ALA A 443 -8.52 19.85 -5.26
C ALA A 443 -8.20 19.94 -6.76
N LEU A 444 -7.04 20.52 -7.11
CA LEU A 444 -6.54 20.62 -8.49
C LEU A 444 -6.27 19.22 -9.08
N LEU A 445 -5.59 18.36 -8.31
CA LEU A 445 -5.35 16.96 -8.67
C LEU A 445 -6.64 16.16 -8.90
N ALA A 446 -7.69 16.43 -8.10
CA ALA A 446 -8.98 15.75 -8.21
C ALA A 446 -9.92 16.32 -9.30
N THR A 447 -9.64 17.51 -9.83
CA THR A 447 -10.50 18.20 -10.80
C THR A 447 -10.00 17.95 -12.24
N PRO A 448 -10.84 17.45 -13.18
CA PRO A 448 -10.45 17.29 -14.58
C PRO A 448 -10.10 18.62 -15.28
N ASP A 449 -9.40 18.54 -16.42
CA ASP A 449 -9.03 19.73 -17.20
C ASP A 449 -10.24 20.56 -17.65
N GLY A 450 -10.09 21.88 -17.59
CA GLY A 450 -11.11 22.85 -17.98
C GLY A 450 -11.18 24.05 -17.03
N PRO A 451 -12.21 24.92 -17.17
CA PRO A 451 -12.29 26.20 -16.45
C PRO A 451 -12.34 26.10 -14.92
N ALA A 452 -12.67 24.93 -14.37
CA ALA A 452 -12.62 24.69 -12.93
C ALA A 452 -11.18 24.46 -12.43
N ARG A 453 -10.36 23.69 -13.17
CA ARG A 453 -8.94 23.46 -12.86
C ARG A 453 -8.13 24.74 -12.99
N GLU A 454 -8.37 25.54 -14.03
CA GLU A 454 -7.68 26.84 -14.21
C GLU A 454 -7.99 27.82 -13.07
N LYS A 455 -9.23 27.85 -12.55
CA LYS A 455 -9.55 28.64 -11.34
C LYS A 455 -8.80 28.17 -10.09
N LEU A 456 -8.61 26.86 -9.94
CA LEU A 456 -7.83 26.30 -8.82
C LEU A 456 -6.33 26.62 -8.96
N LYS A 457 -5.79 26.71 -10.19
CA LYS A 457 -4.44 27.25 -10.43
C LYS A 457 -4.35 28.72 -10.03
N ASP A 458 -5.27 29.57 -10.49
CA ASP A 458 -5.33 30.99 -10.12
C ASP A 458 -5.43 31.19 -8.60
N GLU A 459 -6.16 30.32 -7.91
CA GLU A 459 -6.30 30.32 -6.45
C GLU A 459 -5.01 29.88 -5.76
N ALA A 460 -4.39 28.78 -6.20
CA ALA A 460 -3.09 28.33 -5.68
C ALA A 460 -1.99 29.39 -5.87
N ILE A 461 -1.92 30.04 -7.04
CA ILE A 461 -0.98 31.14 -7.31
C ILE A 461 -1.19 32.31 -6.33
N LYS A 462 -2.45 32.68 -6.03
CA LYS A 462 -2.75 33.74 -5.05
C LYS A 462 -2.32 33.34 -3.64
N ILE A 463 -2.59 32.11 -3.22
CA ILE A 463 -2.17 31.61 -1.90
C ILE A 463 -0.64 31.63 -1.78
N VAL A 464 0.08 31.16 -2.82
CA VAL A 464 1.54 31.24 -2.84
C VAL A 464 2.03 32.69 -2.75
N ALA A 465 1.43 33.62 -3.50
CA ALA A 465 1.79 35.04 -3.43
C ALA A 465 1.59 35.63 -2.02
N THR A 466 0.50 35.28 -1.33
CA THR A 466 0.26 35.64 0.07
C THR A 466 1.35 35.08 0.97
N TYR A 467 1.61 33.77 0.93
CA TYR A 467 2.63 33.13 1.77
C TYR A 467 4.03 33.71 1.53
N ARG A 468 4.38 34.02 0.27
CA ARG A 468 5.64 34.70 -0.07
C ARG A 468 5.72 36.10 0.54
N ALA A 469 4.62 36.86 0.57
CA ALA A 469 4.58 38.18 1.21
C ALA A 469 4.73 38.08 2.73
N THR A 470 4.02 37.13 3.37
CA THR A 470 4.19 36.81 4.80
C THR A 470 5.66 36.45 5.10
N LEU A 471 6.28 35.55 4.32
CA LEU A 471 7.68 35.14 4.47
C LEU A 471 8.71 36.24 4.16
N ASP A 472 8.34 37.31 3.46
CA ASP A 472 9.23 38.45 3.20
C ASP A 472 9.11 39.58 4.24
N ASN A 473 8.35 39.36 5.32
CA ASN A 473 8.34 40.27 6.46
C ASN A 473 9.71 40.28 7.20
N ASP A 474 9.92 41.29 8.04
CA ASP A 474 11.19 41.44 8.76
C ASP A 474 11.35 40.45 9.91
N PHE A 475 10.26 39.84 10.40
CA PHE A 475 10.30 38.76 11.37
C PHE A 475 11.03 37.54 10.80
N PHE A 476 10.62 37.01 9.64
CA PHE A 476 11.25 35.83 9.05
C PHE A 476 12.70 36.06 8.60
N LYS A 477 13.07 37.31 8.26
CA LYS A 477 14.48 37.69 8.04
C LYS A 477 15.28 37.65 9.33
N SER A 478 14.75 38.22 10.41
CA SER A 478 15.37 38.22 11.75
C SER A 478 15.42 36.84 12.40
N VAL A 479 14.48 35.95 12.02
CA VAL A 479 14.45 34.55 12.44
C VAL A 479 15.54 33.74 11.75
N ASP A 480 15.81 33.92 10.45
CA ASP A 480 16.95 33.26 9.77
C ASP A 480 18.30 33.86 10.24
N ASP A 481 18.39 35.18 10.47
CA ASP A 481 19.59 35.87 10.99
C ASP A 481 19.57 36.03 12.52
N ASN A 482 19.08 35.01 13.24
CA ASN A 482 18.99 35.07 14.70
C ASN A 482 20.35 34.74 15.36
N GLY A 483 20.68 35.46 16.43
CA GLY A 483 21.94 35.27 17.16
C GLY A 483 22.03 34.02 18.04
N PHE A 484 20.99 33.18 18.11
CA PHE A 484 20.89 32.07 19.07
C PHE A 484 21.24 30.71 18.45
N THR A 485 20.80 30.45 17.21
CA THR A 485 21.06 29.19 16.48
C THR A 485 20.87 29.36 14.99
N ASN A 486 21.60 28.62 14.15
CA ASN A 486 21.43 28.71 12.70
C ASN A 486 20.10 28.06 12.26
N THR A 487 19.22 28.86 11.66
CA THR A 487 17.91 28.48 11.09
C THR A 487 17.87 28.89 9.61
N THR A 488 17.01 28.24 8.84
CA THR A 488 16.83 28.53 7.39
C THR A 488 15.36 28.48 6.99
N ILE A 489 14.48 28.92 7.89
CA ILE A 489 13.02 28.87 7.80
C ILE A 489 12.55 29.64 6.57
N ARG A 490 12.93 30.92 6.44
CA ARG A 490 12.52 31.77 5.33
C ARG A 490 13.04 31.23 4.01
N THR A 491 14.34 30.89 3.97
CA THR A 491 15.02 30.45 2.75
C THR A 491 14.45 29.11 2.24
N THR A 492 14.18 28.16 3.14
CA THR A 492 13.58 26.87 2.80
C THR A 492 12.14 27.03 2.33
N ALA A 493 11.33 27.83 3.03
CA ALA A 493 9.94 28.08 2.67
C ALA A 493 9.80 28.74 1.28
N LEU A 494 10.57 29.79 1.00
CA LEU A 494 10.55 30.45 -0.30
C LEU A 494 11.02 29.52 -1.44
N THR A 495 11.99 28.64 -1.18
CA THR A 495 12.46 27.64 -2.16
C THR A 495 11.35 26.63 -2.48
N ALA A 496 10.63 26.14 -1.47
CA ALA A 496 9.51 25.22 -1.67
C ALA A 496 8.34 25.88 -2.44
N LEU A 497 7.99 27.13 -2.09
CA LEU A 497 6.96 27.89 -2.81
C LEU A 497 7.32 28.15 -4.27
N PHE A 498 8.59 28.43 -4.57
CA PHE A 498 9.05 28.54 -5.95
C PHE A 498 8.93 27.22 -6.73
N GLY A 499 9.11 26.08 -6.07
CA GLY A 499 8.81 24.76 -6.63
C GLY A 499 7.32 24.59 -6.98
N VAL A 500 6.42 25.08 -6.11
CA VAL A 500 4.97 25.10 -6.37
C VAL A 500 4.63 26.03 -7.55
N GLU A 501 5.18 27.24 -7.61
CA GLU A 501 4.99 28.16 -8.74
C GLU A 501 5.47 27.56 -10.07
N THR A 502 6.65 26.92 -10.06
CA THR A 502 7.22 26.24 -11.23
C THR A 502 6.32 25.11 -11.72
N ALA A 503 5.73 24.34 -10.81
CA ALA A 503 4.75 23.32 -11.17
C ALA A 503 3.46 23.94 -11.73
N LEU A 504 2.90 24.98 -11.08
CA LEU A 504 1.67 25.66 -11.51
C LEU A 504 1.79 26.36 -12.89
N ALA A 505 3.01 26.68 -13.31
CA ALA A 505 3.31 27.23 -14.63
C ALA A 505 3.46 26.18 -15.75
N ALA A 506 3.41 24.88 -15.42
CA ALA A 506 3.39 23.74 -16.35
C ALA A 506 1.97 23.14 -16.49
#